data_AF-A0A256XTS6-F1
#
_entry.id   AF-A0A256XTS6-F1
#
_cell.length_a   1.000
_cell.length_b   1.000
_cell.length_c   1.000
_cell.angle_alpha   90.00
_cell.angle_beta   90.00
_cell.angle_gamma   90.00
#
_symmetry.space_group_name_H-M   'P 1'
#
loop_
_entity.id
_entity.type
_entity.pdbx_description
1 polymer ?
#
loop_
_entity_poly.entity_id
_entity_poly.type
_entity_poly.pdbx_seq_one_letter_code
_entity_poly.pdbx_strand_id
1 'polypeptide(L)'
;MGFKVAPLNANFMATSILGFILSLVFVFPEYPDWGFAFALTFFIMFLASLVSMTYAPVDLVDKKLFENSGKESVRKVKGRKRKR
;
A
#
# COMPACT_ATOMS: atom_id res chain seq x y z
N MET A 1 -9.80 9.03 -17.70
CA MET A 1 -10.14 9.19 -16.27
C MET A 1 -9.02 8.54 -15.48
N GLY A 2 -8.22 9.35 -14.77
CA GLY A 2 -7.00 8.87 -14.11
C GLY A 2 -7.33 8.02 -12.88
N PHE A 3 -6.84 6.78 -12.85
CA PHE A 3 -6.89 5.96 -11.65
C PHE A 3 -5.87 6.53 -10.65
N LYS A 4 -6.38 7.33 -9.70
CA LYS A 4 -5.65 7.75 -8.51
C LYS A 4 -5.54 6.53 -7.61
N VAL A 5 -4.51 5.72 -7.84
CA VAL A 5 -4.13 4.65 -6.91
C VAL A 5 -3.63 5.37 -5.65
N ALA A 6 -4.50 5.46 -4.64
CA ALA A 6 -4.14 6.02 -3.35
C ALA A 6 -3.10 5.09 -2.72
N PRO A 7 -1.95 5.61 -2.26
CA PRO A 7 -0.92 4.79 -1.67
C PRO A 7 -1.52 3.97 -0.53
N LEU A 8 -1.19 2.68 -0.61
CA LEU A 8 -1.59 1.58 0.24
C LEU A 8 -1.93 1.99 1.69
N ASN A 9 -3.17 1.69 2.08
CA ASN A 9 -3.91 2.27 3.21
C ASN A 9 -3.13 2.27 4.53
N ALA A 10 -2.48 3.40 4.86
CA ALA A 10 -1.98 3.69 6.21
C ALA A 10 -3.08 3.52 7.28
N ASN A 11 -4.34 3.78 6.91
CA ASN A 11 -5.50 3.52 7.74
C ASN A 11 -5.60 2.05 8.15
N PHE A 12 -5.34 1.09 7.26
CA PHE A 12 -5.44 -0.34 7.58
C PHE A 12 -4.42 -0.75 8.66
N MET A 13 -3.20 -0.22 8.57
CA MET A 13 -2.17 -0.41 9.58
C MET A 13 -2.59 0.22 10.91
N ALA A 14 -3.10 1.47 10.89
CA ALA A 14 -3.59 2.14 12.10
C ALA A 14 -4.75 1.40 12.77
N THR A 15 -5.71 0.87 12.00
CA THR A 15 -6.83 0.07 12.54
C THR A 15 -6.33 -1.22 13.17
N SER A 16 -5.33 -1.88 12.58
CA SER A 16 -4.75 -3.11 13.16
C SER A 16 -4.06 -2.85 14.51
N ILE A 17 -3.34 -1.73 14.65
CA ILE A 17 -2.70 -1.33 15.91
C ILE A 17 -3.75 -0.97 16.96
N LEU A 18 -4.73 -0.14 16.61
CA LEU A 18 -5.80 0.25 17.52
C LEU A 18 -6.63 -0.95 17.97
N GLY A 19 -7.00 -1.84 17.05
CA GLY A 19 -7.73 -3.06 17.36
C GLY A 19 -6.96 -4.00 18.29
N PHE A 20 -5.65 -4.14 18.09
CA PHE A 20 -4.79 -4.93 18.96
C PHE A 20 -4.71 -4.37 20.39
N ILE A 21 -4.56 -3.04 20.52
CA ILE A 21 -4.52 -2.35 21.82
C ILE A 21 -5.88 -2.46 22.53
N LEU A 22 -6.98 -2.23 21.82
CA LEU A 22 -8.34 -2.36 22.37
C LEU A 22 -8.62 -3.79 22.84
N SER A 23 -8.15 -4.79 22.09
CA SER A 23 -8.31 -6.19 22.47
C SER A 23 -7.57 -6.52 23.77
N LEU A 24 -6.34 -6.03 23.95
CA LEU A 24 -5.54 -6.31 25.15
C LEU A 24 -6.00 -5.53 26.39
N VAL A 25 -6.38 -4.25 26.23
CA VAL A 25 -6.72 -3.38 27.36
C VAL A 25 -8.17 -3.53 27.80
N PHE A 26 -9.09 -3.71 26.86
CA PHE A 26 -10.53 -3.73 27.13
C PHE A 26 -11.11 -5.15 27.14
N VAL A 27 -10.80 -5.97 26.14
CA VAL A 27 -11.49 -7.26 25.97
C VAL A 27 -10.86 -8.38 26.78
N PHE A 28 -9.52 -8.47 26.81
CA PHE A 28 -8.80 -9.52 27.53
C PHE A 28 -9.09 -9.62 29.04
N PRO A 29 -9.20 -8.53 29.82
CA PRO A 29 -9.49 -8.64 31.25
C PRO A 29 -10.94 -9.06 31.56
N GLU A 30 -11.87 -8.81 30.65
CA GLU A 30 -13.29 -9.07 30.87
C GLU A 30 -13.73 -10.42 30.27
N TYR A 31 -13.18 -10.76 29.10
CA TYR A 31 -13.47 -11.99 28.36
C TYR A 31 -12.19 -12.54 27.70
N PRO A 32 -11.44 -13.42 28.39
CA PRO A 32 -10.13 -13.88 27.92
C PRO A 32 -10.18 -14.64 26.58
N ASP A 33 -11.21 -15.46 26.36
CA ASP A 33 -11.39 -16.23 25.11
C ASP A 33 -11.61 -15.31 23.90
N TRP A 34 -12.45 -14.28 24.08
CA TRP A 34 -12.75 -13.30 23.03
C TRP A 34 -11.58 -12.33 22.81
N GLY A 35 -10.90 -11.92 23.88
CA GLY A 35 -9.72 -11.07 23.81
C GLY A 35 -8.57 -11.74 23.06
N PHE A 36 -8.39 -13.05 23.21
CA PHE A 36 -7.41 -13.81 22.43
C PHE A 36 -7.79 -13.88 20.94
N ALA A 37 -9.06 -14.18 20.63
CA ALA A 37 -9.53 -14.26 19.24
C ALA A 37 -9.39 -12.93 18.48
N PHE A 38 -9.74 -11.81 19.13
CA PHE A 38 -9.58 -10.48 18.54
C PHE A 38 -8.10 -10.11 18.40
N ALA A 39 -7.27 -10.36 19.41
CA ALA A 39 -5.84 -10.10 19.35
C ALA A 39 -5.18 -10.88 18.21
N LEU A 40 -5.52 -12.15 18.03
CA LEU A 40 -5.04 -12.99 16.94
C LEU A 40 -5.45 -12.44 15.57
N THR A 41 -6.72 -12.02 15.44
CA THR A 41 -7.25 -11.44 14.20
C THR A 41 -6.50 -10.16 13.83
N PHE A 42 -6.36 -9.22 14.76
CA PHE A 42 -5.63 -7.96 14.53
C PHE A 42 -4.14 -8.17 14.29
N PHE A 43 -3.54 -9.18 14.92
CA PHE A 43 -2.15 -9.56 14.70
C PHE A 43 -1.91 -10.09 13.27
N ILE A 44 -2.77 -10.98 12.77
CA ILE A 44 -2.71 -11.44 11.38
C ILE A 44 -2.94 -10.28 10.40
N MET A 45 -3.88 -9.39 10.74
CA MET A 45 -4.17 -8.18 9.95
C MET A 45 -2.96 -7.23 9.88
N PHE A 46 -2.23 -7.09 10.98
CA PHE A 46 -0.99 -6.33 11.06
C PHE A 46 0.10 -6.96 10.18
N LEU A 47 0.30 -8.28 10.25
CA LEU A 47 1.26 -9.00 9.39
C LEU A 47 0.90 -8.87 7.91
N ALA A 48 -0.38 -8.97 7.55
CA ALA A 48 -0.84 -8.75 6.18
C ALA A 48 -0.52 -7.33 5.69
N SER A 49 -0.65 -6.33 6.56
CA SER A 49 -0.30 -4.93 6.23
C SER A 49 1.20 -4.76 5.97
N LEU A 50 2.05 -5.40 6.78
CA LEU A 50 3.51 -5.36 6.61
C LEU A 50 3.93 -6.01 5.30
N VAL A 51 3.36 -7.17 4.99
CA VAL A 51 3.57 -7.88 3.72
C VAL A 51 3.17 -7.00 2.54
N SER A 52 2.01 -6.34 2.63
CA SER A 52 1.52 -5.49 1.55
C SER A 52 2.47 -4.31 1.27
N MET A 53 3.12 -3.76 2.29
CA MET A 53 4.11 -2.68 2.14
C MET A 53 5.47 -3.17 1.65
N THR A 54 5.91 -4.37 2.03
CA THR A 54 7.23 -4.91 1.64
C THR A 54 7.31 -5.40 0.20
N TYR A 55 6.19 -5.81 -0.41
CA TYR A 55 6.13 -6.18 -1.84
C TYR A 55 5.92 -5.00 -2.80
N ALA A 56 6.03 -3.75 -2.33
CA ALA A 56 5.90 -2.57 -3.17
C ALA A 56 7.24 -2.13 -3.81
N PRO A 57 7.73 -2.83 -4.87
CA PRO A 57 8.45 -2.14 -5.93
C PRO A 57 8.05 -2.65 -7.33
N VAL A 58 6.77 -2.55 -7.70
CA VAL A 58 6.33 -2.68 -9.10
C VAL A 58 5.97 -1.33 -9.71
N ASP A 59 5.32 -0.43 -8.96
CA ASP A 59 4.95 0.90 -9.44
C ASP A 59 6.14 1.80 -9.83
N LEU A 60 7.29 1.68 -9.16
CA LEU A 60 8.46 2.50 -9.49
C LEU A 60 9.11 2.07 -10.82
N VAL A 61 9.04 0.77 -11.14
CA VAL A 61 9.53 0.23 -12.42
C VAL A 61 8.54 0.60 -13.53
N ASP A 62 7.25 0.35 -13.31
CA ASP A 62 6.21 0.67 -14.29
C ASP A 62 6.13 2.18 -14.59
N LYS A 63 6.13 3.03 -13.56
CA LYS A 63 6.06 4.49 -13.75
C LYS A 63 7.29 5.05 -14.48
N LYS A 64 8.49 4.54 -14.20
CA LYS A 64 9.71 4.97 -14.92
C LYS A 64 9.71 4.49 -16.37
N LEU A 65 9.15 3.32 -16.67
CA LEU A 65 8.96 2.84 -18.03
C LEU A 65 7.95 3.69 -18.81
N PHE A 66 6.79 4.00 -18.21
CA PHE A 66 5.79 4.91 -18.82
C PHE A 66 6.36 6.32 -19.06
N GLU A 67 7.13 6.87 -18.12
CA GLU A 67 7.74 8.20 -18.28
C GLU A 67 8.84 8.22 -19.36
N ASN A 68 9.69 7.18 -19.44
CA ASN A 68 10.72 7.09 -20.48
C ASN A 68 10.12 6.87 -21.88
N SER A 69 9.09 6.03 -22.00
CA SER A 69 8.40 5.79 -23.27
C SER A 69 7.73 7.07 -23.79
N GLY A 70 7.16 7.88 -22.90
CA GLY A 70 6.63 9.21 -23.22
C GLY A 70 7.71 10.17 -23.73
N LYS A 71 8.87 10.25 -23.05
CA LYS A 71 9.97 11.14 -23.43
C LYS A 71 10.62 10.75 -24.77
N GLU A 72 10.68 9.46 -25.09
CA GLU A 72 11.26 8.97 -26.34
C GLU A 72 10.39 9.32 -27.57
N SER A 73 9.06 9.21 -27.44
CA SER A 73 8.12 9.59 -28.50
C SER A 73 8.23 11.08 -28.85
N VAL A 74 8.32 11.96 -27.85
CA VAL A 74 8.46 13.41 -28.01
C VAL A 74 9.81 13.78 -28.65
N ARG A 75 10.90 13.09 -28.28
CA ARG A 75 12.22 13.28 -28.91
C ARG A 75 12.21 12.90 -30.39
N LYS A 76 11.56 11.78 -30.76
CA LYS A 76 11.46 11.35 -32.18
C LYS A 76 10.70 12.36 -33.04
N VAL A 77 9.62 12.93 -32.53
CA VAL A 77 8.83 13.96 -33.23
C VAL A 77 9.63 15.25 -33.40
N LYS A 78 10.34 15.69 -32.36
CA LYS A 78 11.16 16.92 -32.41
C LYS A 78 12.37 16.78 -33.33
N GLY A 79 12.98 15.59 -33.40
CA GLY A 79 14.06 15.28 -34.33
C GLY A 79 13.63 15.26 -35.80
N ARG A 80 12.39 14.85 -36.11
CA ARG A 80 11.85 14.88 -37.48
C ARG A 80 11.51 16.29 -37.96
N LYS A 81 11.02 17.18 -37.09
CA LYS A 81 10.72 18.57 -37.47
C LYS A 81 11.97 19.42 -37.75
N ARG A 82 13.12 19.06 -37.18
CA ARG A 82 14.37 19.83 -37.35
C ARG A 82 15.14 19.48 -38.63
N LYS A 83 14.68 18.48 -39.39
CA LYS A 83 15.27 18.02 -40.66
C LYS A 83 14.44 18.41 -41.90
N ARG A 84 13.39 19.22 -41.73
CA ARG A 84 12.64 19.86 -42.82
C ARG A 84 12.87 21.35 -42.78
#